data_AF-A0A961DKY5-F1
#
_entry.id   AF-A0A961DKY5-F1
#
_cell.length_a   1.000
_cell.length_b   1.000
_cell.length_c   1.000
_cell.angle_alpha   90.00
_cell.angle_beta   90.00
_cell.angle_gamma   90.00
#
_symmetry.space_group_name_H-M   'P 1'
#
loop_
_entity.id
_entity.type
_entity.pdbx_description
1 polymer ?
#
loop_
_entity_poly.entity_id
_entity_poly.type
_entity_poly.pdbx_seq_one_letter_code
_entity_poly.pdbx_strand_id
1 'polypeptide(L)'
;MSRRYRIEVVVDPSNARAGTQEVRRGLRDATDDARRMGRAITLAFAALGAAGGLAGSTRLLASFGQAMSTVEAVTNSTRGEFRELNAEGQRLGANTRFSATQAAEGMIYLARAGFDANEVLGATEGTLQLAQAGALGLGEAADIASNILQGFRLQVDQTSRVVDVLALAANSSNTDVTQLGDAMAYVAPVAAGLGLQIEETAAAIGALSNAGLQGSMAGTGLRRVLSELESPSQKSRDILASMGVTADEVRISQVGLTAALQRLAEAGIDTGQALEIFGDRGGPAFEVLASSIPDVVR
;
A
#
# COMPACT_ATOMS: atom_id res chain seq x y z
N MET A 1 -54.43 23.22 39.06
CA MET A 1 -54.38 21.75 39.23
C MET A 1 -53.87 21.12 37.93
N SER A 2 -52.59 20.75 37.86
CA SER A 2 -52.00 20.14 36.65
C SER A 2 -51.89 18.62 36.81
N ARG A 3 -52.50 17.85 35.90
CA ARG A 3 -52.34 16.38 35.83
C ARG A 3 -51.13 16.03 34.97
N ARG A 4 -50.18 15.27 35.53
CA ARG A 4 -49.05 14.68 34.78
C ARG A 4 -49.44 13.30 34.29
N TYR A 5 -49.19 13.00 33.02
CA TYR A 5 -49.26 11.63 32.48
C TYR A 5 -47.92 10.93 32.71
N ARG A 6 -47.97 9.69 33.20
CA ARG A 6 -46.81 8.78 33.35
C ARG A 6 -46.97 7.67 32.32
N ILE A 7 -46.00 7.53 31.42
CA ILE A 7 -45.92 6.39 30.49
C ILE A 7 -45.18 5.26 31.20
N GLU A 8 -45.83 4.12 31.38
CA GLU A 8 -45.17 2.87 31.79
C GLU A 8 -44.82 2.06 30.55
N VAL A 9 -43.53 1.79 30.36
CA VAL A 9 -43.05 0.85 29.35
C VAL A 9 -43.14 -0.55 29.95
N VAL A 10 -44.12 -1.33 29.49
CA VAL A 10 -44.24 -2.75 29.84
C VAL A 10 -43.31 -3.53 28.91
N VAL A 11 -42.17 -3.99 29.43
CA VAL A 11 -41.28 -4.91 28.72
C VAL A 11 -41.79 -6.33 28.97
N ASP A 12 -42.27 -7.01 27.93
CA ASP A 12 -42.71 -8.40 27.99
C ASP A 12 -41.50 -9.35 28.07
N PRO A 13 -41.26 -10.04 29.20
CA PRO A 13 -40.08 -10.86 29.41
C PRO A 13 -40.12 -12.21 28.64
N SER A 14 -41.23 -12.54 27.99
CA SER A 14 -41.37 -13.79 27.23
C SER A 14 -40.56 -13.78 25.92
N ASN A 15 -40.50 -12.63 25.23
CA ASN A 15 -39.72 -12.46 23.99
C ASN A 15 -38.20 -12.40 24.23
N ALA A 16 -37.76 -11.96 25.41
CA ALA A 16 -36.35 -11.97 25.79
C ALA A 16 -35.79 -13.40 25.94
N ARG A 17 -36.64 -14.37 26.31
CA ARG A 17 -36.24 -15.79 26.44
C ARG A 17 -36.18 -16.52 25.09
N ALA A 18 -36.99 -16.10 24.11
CA ALA A 18 -36.93 -16.61 22.75
C ALA A 18 -35.67 -16.12 22.02
N GLY A 19 -35.39 -14.82 22.06
CA GLY A 19 -34.19 -14.24 21.44
C GLY A 19 -32.88 -14.73 22.04
N THR A 20 -32.83 -14.98 23.35
CA THR A 20 -31.64 -15.56 24.00
C THR A 20 -31.43 -17.05 23.69
N GLN A 21 -32.48 -17.79 23.34
CA GLN A 21 -32.35 -19.18 22.88
C GLN A 21 -31.88 -19.27 21.42
N GLU A 22 -32.36 -18.40 20.54
CA GLU A 22 -31.88 -18.33 19.14
C GLU A 22 -30.41 -17.90 19.06
N VAL A 23 -30.02 -16.88 19.83
CA VAL A 23 -28.62 -16.44 19.92
C VAL A 23 -27.73 -17.56 20.49
N ARG A 24 -28.21 -18.32 21.48
CA ARG A 24 -27.48 -19.48 22.02
C ARG A 24 -27.38 -20.64 21.04
N ARG A 25 -28.37 -20.85 20.17
CA ARG A 25 -28.30 -21.87 19.10
C ARG A 25 -27.33 -21.44 18.01
N GLY A 26 -27.46 -20.21 17.50
CA GLY A 26 -26.53 -19.66 16.51
C GLY A 26 -25.07 -19.61 17.00
N LEU A 27 -24.85 -19.28 18.27
CA LEU A 27 -23.51 -19.35 18.88
C LEU A 27 -22.98 -20.79 19.00
N ARG A 28 -23.85 -21.77 19.31
CA ARG A 28 -23.45 -23.18 19.36
C ARG A 28 -23.12 -23.72 17.99
N ASP A 29 -23.96 -23.43 17.00
CA ASP A 29 -23.77 -23.86 15.61
C ASP A 29 -22.50 -23.21 15.03
N ALA A 30 -22.26 -21.91 15.29
CA ALA A 30 -21.02 -21.24 14.91
C ALA A 30 -19.79 -21.80 15.63
N THR A 31 -19.88 -22.16 16.92
CA THR A 31 -18.78 -22.83 17.62
C THR A 31 -18.55 -24.26 17.13
N ASP A 32 -19.59 -24.97 16.71
CA ASP A 32 -19.48 -26.33 16.20
C ASP A 32 -18.94 -26.34 14.76
N ASP A 33 -19.29 -25.34 13.93
CA ASP A 33 -18.69 -25.13 12.61
C ASP A 33 -17.24 -24.65 12.71
N ALA A 34 -16.92 -23.75 13.64
CA ALA A 34 -15.55 -23.36 13.94
C ALA A 34 -14.71 -24.54 14.46
N ARG A 35 -15.31 -25.44 15.26
CA ARG A 35 -14.65 -26.67 15.71
C ARG A 35 -14.49 -27.70 14.59
N ARG A 36 -15.46 -27.80 13.66
CA ARG A 36 -15.36 -28.68 12.48
C ARG A 36 -14.32 -28.16 11.50
N MET A 37 -14.26 -26.86 11.25
CA MET A 37 -13.25 -26.21 10.42
C MET A 37 -11.88 -26.28 11.09
N GLY A 38 -11.79 -26.01 12.40
CA GLY A 38 -10.58 -26.19 13.19
C GLY A 38 -10.08 -27.62 13.15
N ARG A 39 -10.96 -28.62 13.29
CA ARG A 39 -10.61 -30.05 13.12
C ARG A 39 -10.24 -30.39 11.69
N ALA A 40 -10.89 -29.82 10.67
CA ALA A 40 -10.54 -30.05 9.26
C ALA A 40 -9.16 -29.48 8.93
N ILE A 41 -8.83 -28.30 9.48
CA ILE A 41 -7.50 -27.69 9.39
C ILE A 41 -6.49 -28.54 10.16
N THR A 42 -6.75 -28.89 11.42
CA THR A 42 -5.86 -29.75 12.22
C THR A 42 -5.66 -31.12 11.57
N LEU A 43 -6.70 -31.72 10.99
CA LEU A 43 -6.61 -32.99 10.26
C LEU A 43 -5.92 -32.83 8.91
N ALA A 44 -6.05 -31.70 8.22
CA ALA A 44 -5.29 -31.41 7.01
C ALA A 44 -3.79 -31.24 7.35
N PHE A 45 -3.46 -30.53 8.42
CA PHE A 45 -2.09 -30.43 8.94
C PHE A 45 -1.55 -31.77 9.46
N ALA A 46 -2.37 -32.57 10.14
CA ALA A 46 -2.01 -33.91 10.60
C ALA A 46 -1.90 -34.89 9.44
N ALA A 47 -2.70 -34.76 8.38
CA ALA A 47 -2.60 -35.54 7.16
C ALA A 47 -1.39 -35.14 6.31
N LEU A 48 -1.02 -33.86 6.28
CA LEU A 48 0.25 -33.40 5.71
C LEU A 48 1.45 -33.91 6.52
N GLY A 49 1.34 -33.98 7.86
CA GLY A 49 2.32 -34.61 8.74
C GLY A 49 2.38 -36.14 8.64
N ALA A 50 1.24 -36.80 8.40
CA ALA A 50 1.14 -38.26 8.29
C ALA A 50 1.47 -38.79 6.89
N ALA A 51 1.21 -38.02 5.83
CA ALA A 51 1.59 -38.37 4.45
C ALA A 51 3.07 -38.11 4.15
N GLY A 52 3.74 -37.22 4.92
CA GLY A 52 5.17 -36.91 4.77
C GLY A 52 6.12 -37.62 5.74
N GLY A 53 5.60 -38.29 6.78
CA GLY A 53 6.40 -38.86 7.86
C GLY A 53 7.19 -37.80 8.65
N LEU A 54 7.81 -38.21 9.76
CA LEU A 54 8.69 -37.35 10.58
C LEU A 54 9.78 -36.61 9.76
N ALA A 55 10.10 -37.10 8.56
CA ALA A 55 11.02 -36.48 7.61
C ALA A 55 10.49 -35.20 6.92
N GLY A 56 9.17 -35.05 6.74
CA GLY A 56 8.57 -33.85 6.16
C GLY A 56 8.59 -32.67 7.13
N SER A 57 8.24 -32.92 8.40
CA SER A 57 8.28 -31.92 9.46
C SER A 57 9.71 -31.47 9.80
N THR A 58 10.70 -32.37 9.78
CA THR A 58 12.11 -31.98 10.03
C THR A 58 12.70 -31.16 8.89
N ARG A 59 12.34 -31.45 7.63
CA ARG A 59 12.78 -30.63 6.48
C ARG A 59 12.21 -29.22 6.51
N LEU A 60 10.94 -29.06 6.87
CA LEU A 60 10.30 -27.74 7.00
C LEU A 60 10.92 -26.91 8.14
N LEU A 61 11.21 -27.56 9.28
CA LEU A 61 11.92 -26.90 10.39
C LEU A 61 13.36 -26.54 10.00
N ALA A 62 14.05 -27.41 9.26
CA ALA A 62 15.40 -27.15 8.78
C ALA A 62 15.44 -26.02 7.73
N SER A 63 14.49 -25.97 6.79
CA SER A 63 14.41 -24.91 5.78
C SER A 63 14.10 -23.56 6.41
N PHE A 64 13.15 -23.52 7.36
CA PHE A 64 12.87 -22.32 8.12
C PHE A 64 14.08 -21.87 8.96
N GLY A 65 14.71 -22.79 9.69
CA GLY A 65 15.92 -22.48 10.45
C GLY A 65 17.06 -21.93 9.58
N GLN A 66 17.27 -22.51 8.39
CA GLN A 66 18.26 -22.02 7.43
C GLN A 66 17.94 -20.61 6.90
N ALA A 67 16.67 -20.35 6.59
CA ALA A 67 16.23 -19.02 6.18
C ALA A 67 16.42 -18.00 7.31
N MET A 68 16.05 -18.34 8.55
CA MET A 68 16.26 -17.48 9.71
C MET A 68 17.74 -17.23 10.00
N SER A 69 18.62 -18.22 9.88
CA SER A 69 20.07 -17.98 9.97
C SER A 69 20.57 -16.98 8.91
N THR A 70 19.93 -16.97 7.74
CA THR A 70 20.23 -15.97 6.70
C THR A 70 19.70 -14.60 7.12
N VAL A 71 18.46 -14.51 7.63
CA VAL A 71 17.89 -13.28 8.20
C VAL A 71 18.82 -12.69 9.26
N GLU A 72 19.28 -13.49 10.22
CA GLU A 72 20.22 -13.07 11.27
C GLU A 72 21.50 -12.47 10.66
N ALA A 73 22.07 -13.17 9.67
CA ALA A 73 23.30 -12.74 9.01
C ALA A 73 23.14 -11.45 8.19
N VAL A 74 22.02 -11.26 7.48
CA VAL A 74 21.80 -10.06 6.65
C VAL A 74 21.32 -8.86 7.45
N THR A 75 20.58 -9.06 8.53
CA THR A 75 20.11 -7.98 9.42
C THR A 75 21.16 -7.55 10.43
N ASN A 76 22.17 -8.40 10.69
CA ASN A 76 23.13 -8.24 11.78
C ASN A 76 22.42 -8.03 13.15
N SER A 77 21.33 -8.77 13.37
CA SER A 77 20.49 -8.64 14.56
C SER A 77 21.17 -9.14 15.83
N THR A 78 20.83 -8.51 16.94
CA THR A 78 21.14 -9.04 18.27
C THR A 78 20.33 -10.29 18.55
N ARG A 79 20.73 -11.06 19.58
CA ARG A 79 19.96 -12.24 20.04
C ARG A 79 18.53 -11.90 20.49
N GLY A 80 18.27 -10.64 20.85
CA GLY A 80 16.92 -10.17 21.20
C GLY A 80 16.08 -10.07 19.94
N GLU A 81 16.50 -9.22 19.02
CA GLU A 81 15.85 -8.97 17.73
C GLU A 81 15.69 -10.25 16.91
N PHE A 82 16.70 -11.12 16.87
CA PHE A 82 16.59 -12.40 16.16
C PHE A 82 15.47 -13.29 16.72
N ARG A 83 15.25 -13.30 18.05
CA ARG A 83 14.14 -14.05 18.65
C ARG A 83 12.79 -13.48 18.24
N GLU A 84 12.68 -12.16 18.14
CA GLU A 84 11.47 -11.48 17.71
C GLU A 84 11.19 -11.76 16.23
N LEU A 85 12.19 -11.62 15.36
CA LEU A 85 12.11 -11.99 13.94
C LEU A 85 11.70 -13.47 13.75
N ASN A 86 12.30 -14.38 14.53
CA ASN A 86 11.95 -15.79 14.47
C ASN A 86 10.52 -16.07 14.94
N ALA A 87 10.08 -15.42 16.01
CA ALA A 87 8.69 -15.53 16.49
C ALA A 87 7.71 -14.97 15.47
N GLU A 88 8.07 -13.86 14.82
CA GLU A 88 7.25 -13.23 13.80
C GLU A 88 7.12 -14.10 12.54
N GLY A 89 8.21 -14.70 12.05
CA GLY A 89 8.15 -15.63 10.92
C GLY A 89 7.23 -16.83 11.20
N GLN A 90 7.23 -17.34 12.43
CA GLN A 90 6.31 -18.39 12.86
C GLN A 90 4.87 -17.89 12.95
N ARG A 91 4.65 -16.70 13.53
CA ARG A 91 3.32 -16.07 13.66
C ARG A 91 2.69 -15.86 12.28
N LEU A 92 3.44 -15.31 11.33
CA LEU A 92 2.99 -15.09 9.96
C LEU A 92 2.74 -16.42 9.24
N GLY A 93 3.62 -17.40 9.45
CA GLY A 93 3.45 -18.76 8.94
C GLY A 93 2.19 -19.49 9.43
N ALA A 94 1.72 -19.14 10.63
CA ALA A 94 0.55 -19.75 11.26
C ALA A 94 -0.76 -19.00 10.95
N ASN A 95 -0.70 -17.68 10.76
CA ASN A 95 -1.88 -16.82 10.67
C ASN A 95 -2.16 -16.28 9.26
N THR A 96 -1.22 -16.44 8.32
CA THR A 96 -1.39 -16.01 6.94
C THR A 96 -1.43 -17.22 6.00
N ARG A 97 -1.67 -16.97 4.70
CA ARG A 97 -1.58 -18.03 3.68
C ARG A 97 -0.14 -18.48 3.40
N PHE A 98 0.86 -17.72 3.85
CA PHE A 98 2.26 -17.98 3.59
C PHE A 98 2.82 -18.93 4.64
N SER A 99 3.75 -19.80 4.25
CA SER A 99 4.49 -20.63 5.20
C SER A 99 5.49 -19.79 6.01
N ALA A 100 5.94 -20.32 7.16
CA ALA A 100 6.99 -19.67 7.95
C ALA A 100 8.29 -19.46 7.15
N THR A 101 8.64 -20.39 6.26
CA THR A 101 9.80 -20.24 5.35
C THR A 101 9.60 -19.09 4.37
N GLN A 102 8.39 -18.94 3.80
CA GLN A 102 8.08 -17.81 2.92
C GLN A 102 8.08 -16.46 3.67
N ALA A 103 7.61 -16.43 4.92
CA ALA A 103 7.73 -15.24 5.75
C ALA A 103 9.21 -14.87 5.98
N ALA A 104 10.06 -15.86 6.30
CA ALA A 104 11.51 -15.65 6.43
C ALA A 104 12.16 -15.21 5.10
N GLU A 105 11.72 -15.71 3.95
CA GLU A 105 12.19 -15.23 2.64
C GLU A 105 11.84 -13.76 2.42
N GLY A 106 10.62 -13.33 2.76
CA GLY A 106 10.21 -11.92 2.75
C GLY A 106 11.12 -11.06 3.62
N MET A 107 11.43 -11.52 4.83
CA MET A 107 12.38 -10.85 5.74
C MET A 107 13.78 -10.70 5.12
N ILE A 108 14.28 -11.73 4.43
CA ILE A 108 15.58 -11.68 3.74
C ILE A 108 15.57 -10.60 2.65
N TYR A 109 14.50 -10.51 1.87
CA TYR A 109 14.41 -9.50 0.82
C TYR A 109 14.37 -8.08 1.39
N LEU A 110 13.56 -7.84 2.43
CA LEU A 110 13.52 -6.55 3.12
C LEU A 110 14.88 -6.17 3.73
N ALA A 111 15.54 -7.11 4.40
CA ALA A 111 16.87 -6.88 4.94
C ALA A 111 17.90 -6.55 3.85
N ARG A 112 17.82 -7.23 2.69
CA ARG A 112 18.65 -6.91 1.52
C ARG A 112 18.34 -5.55 0.90
N ALA A 113 17.10 -5.07 1.03
CA ALA A 113 16.70 -3.72 0.66
C ALA A 113 17.19 -2.65 1.65
N GLY A 114 17.94 -3.05 2.69
CA GLY A 114 18.61 -2.17 3.64
C GLY A 114 17.88 -1.99 4.96
N PHE A 115 16.78 -2.72 5.19
CA PHE A 115 16.00 -2.60 6.42
C PHE A 115 16.73 -3.27 7.59
N ASP A 116 16.75 -2.61 8.74
CA ASP A 116 17.25 -3.21 9.98
C ASP A 116 16.27 -4.26 10.55
N ALA A 117 16.64 -4.90 11.65
CA ALA A 117 15.85 -5.96 12.25
C ALA A 117 14.44 -5.51 12.69
N ASN A 118 14.29 -4.30 13.23
CA ASN A 118 12.99 -3.77 13.67
C ASN A 118 12.16 -3.34 12.46
N GLU A 119 12.80 -2.77 11.45
CA GLU A 119 12.18 -2.39 10.18
C GLU A 119 11.65 -3.62 9.44
N VAL A 120 12.45 -4.69 9.37
CA VAL A 120 12.03 -5.99 8.81
C VAL A 120 10.83 -6.54 9.58
N LEU A 121 10.85 -6.49 10.91
CA LEU A 121 9.75 -6.98 11.74
C LEU A 121 8.44 -6.23 11.43
N GLY A 122 8.48 -4.91 11.31
CA GLY A 122 7.31 -4.08 11.00
C GLY A 122 6.80 -4.21 9.57
N ALA A 123 7.70 -4.40 8.60
CA ALA A 123 7.33 -4.39 7.18
C ALA A 123 6.93 -5.76 6.62
N THR A 124 7.38 -6.87 7.23
CA THR A 124 7.19 -8.22 6.65
C THR A 124 5.73 -8.55 6.39
N GLU A 125 4.83 -8.31 7.34
CA GLU A 125 3.40 -8.62 7.15
C GLU A 125 2.80 -7.84 5.97
N GLY A 126 3.08 -6.53 5.89
CA GLY A 126 2.62 -5.69 4.79
C GLY A 126 3.21 -6.13 3.45
N THR A 127 4.48 -6.53 3.40
CA THR A 127 5.08 -7.10 2.18
C THR A 127 4.41 -8.39 1.73
N LEU A 128 4.07 -9.29 2.66
CA LEU A 128 3.31 -10.51 2.35
C LEU A 128 1.91 -10.18 1.83
N GLN A 129 1.23 -9.19 2.44
CA GLN A 129 -0.06 -8.70 1.97
C GLN A 129 0.05 -8.10 0.57
N LEU A 130 1.11 -7.33 0.27
CA LEU A 130 1.36 -6.78 -1.07
C LEU A 130 1.55 -7.88 -2.11
N ALA A 131 2.37 -8.88 -1.79
CA ALA A 131 2.60 -10.05 -2.64
C ALA A 131 1.30 -10.80 -2.93
N GLN A 132 0.38 -10.83 -1.96
CA GLN A 132 -0.95 -11.39 -2.16
C GLN A 132 -1.85 -10.50 -3.02
N ALA A 133 -1.92 -9.21 -2.73
CA ALA A 133 -2.78 -8.26 -3.43
C ALA A 133 -2.42 -8.12 -4.92
N GLY A 134 -1.12 -8.04 -5.22
CA GLY A 134 -0.62 -7.94 -6.60
C GLY A 134 -0.32 -9.27 -7.28
N ALA A 135 -0.53 -10.40 -6.60
CA ALA A 135 -0.09 -11.73 -7.06
C ALA A 135 1.41 -11.78 -7.44
N LEU A 136 2.24 -11.06 -6.69
CA LEU A 136 3.67 -10.85 -6.95
C LEU A 136 4.55 -11.93 -6.32
N GLY A 137 5.78 -12.05 -6.82
CA GLY A 137 6.85 -12.72 -6.10
C GLY A 137 7.22 -11.97 -4.81
N LEU A 138 7.67 -12.68 -3.78
CA LEU A 138 8.04 -12.07 -2.50
C LEU A 138 9.15 -11.03 -2.62
N GLY A 139 10.13 -11.28 -3.49
CA GLY A 139 11.22 -10.32 -3.75
C GLY A 139 10.71 -9.04 -4.40
N GLU A 140 9.85 -9.17 -5.41
CA GLU A 140 9.24 -8.02 -6.08
C GLU A 140 8.37 -7.20 -5.13
N ALA A 141 7.54 -7.85 -4.31
CA ALA A 141 6.76 -7.17 -3.29
C ALA A 141 7.63 -6.45 -2.25
N ALA A 142 8.73 -7.07 -1.83
CA ALA A 142 9.68 -6.45 -0.90
C ALA A 142 10.37 -5.24 -1.51
N ASP A 143 10.80 -5.33 -2.79
CA ASP A 143 11.40 -4.21 -3.52
C ASP A 143 10.42 -3.05 -3.67
N ILE A 144 9.17 -3.31 -4.05
CA ILE A 144 8.14 -2.27 -4.18
C ILE A 144 7.84 -1.62 -2.82
N ALA A 145 7.57 -2.43 -1.79
CA ALA A 145 7.25 -1.91 -0.46
C ALA A 145 8.41 -1.09 0.12
N SER A 146 9.64 -1.61 0.05
CA SER A 146 10.82 -0.93 0.57
C SER A 146 11.13 0.37 -0.19
N ASN A 147 11.05 0.36 -1.52
CA ASN A 147 11.27 1.55 -2.34
C ASN A 147 10.25 2.66 -2.05
N ILE A 148 8.98 2.29 -1.85
CA ILE A 148 7.92 3.27 -1.57
C ILE A 148 8.06 3.83 -0.15
N LEU A 149 8.29 2.98 0.85
CA LEU A 149 8.53 3.42 2.23
C LEU A 149 9.72 4.39 2.29
N GLN A 150 10.85 4.02 1.70
CA GLN A 150 12.05 4.87 1.68
C GLN A 150 11.83 6.14 0.85
N GLY A 151 11.21 6.02 -0.34
CA GLY A 151 10.93 7.13 -1.23
C GLY A 151 10.04 8.19 -0.60
N PHE A 152 8.98 7.77 0.10
CA PHE A 152 8.12 8.69 0.85
C PHE A 152 8.60 9.01 2.27
N ARG A 153 9.70 8.39 2.72
CA ARG A 153 10.22 8.50 4.11
C ARG A 153 9.16 8.11 5.14
N LEU A 154 8.37 7.08 4.83
CA LEU A 154 7.35 6.53 5.70
C LEU A 154 7.97 5.60 6.73
N GLN A 155 7.32 5.51 7.88
CA GLN A 155 7.67 4.54 8.92
C GLN A 155 7.23 3.14 8.49
N VAL A 156 7.93 2.10 8.95
CA VAL A 156 7.65 0.70 8.56
C VAL A 156 6.26 0.21 9.00
N ASP A 157 5.70 0.79 10.06
CA ASP A 157 4.32 0.50 10.50
C ASP A 157 3.26 1.02 9.50
N GLN A 158 3.67 1.85 8.53
CA GLN A 158 2.81 2.33 7.45
C GLN A 158 2.80 1.40 6.24
N THR A 159 3.46 0.24 6.28
CA THR A 159 3.48 -0.71 5.15
C THR A 159 2.06 -1.13 4.74
N SER A 160 1.14 -1.34 5.70
CA SER A 160 -0.26 -1.64 5.36
C SER A 160 -0.95 -0.50 4.61
N ARG A 161 -0.68 0.77 4.96
CA ARG A 161 -1.16 1.94 4.21
C ARG A 161 -0.64 1.92 2.77
N VAL A 162 0.64 1.59 2.57
CA VAL A 162 1.21 1.44 1.22
C VAL A 162 0.47 0.36 0.43
N VAL A 163 0.22 -0.80 1.03
CA VAL A 163 -0.52 -1.90 0.40
C VAL A 163 -1.93 -1.46 0.00
N ASP A 164 -2.66 -0.85 0.91
CA ASP A 164 -4.04 -0.43 0.67
C ASP A 164 -4.13 0.60 -0.45
N VAL A 165 -3.22 1.57 -0.48
CA VAL A 165 -3.18 2.60 -1.53
C VAL A 165 -2.85 2.01 -2.89
N LEU A 166 -1.86 1.13 -2.97
CA LEU A 166 -1.50 0.47 -4.24
C LEU A 166 -2.61 -0.46 -4.73
N ALA A 167 -3.21 -1.24 -3.82
CA ALA A 167 -4.30 -2.13 -4.16
C ALA A 167 -5.53 -1.34 -4.61
N LEU A 168 -5.85 -0.23 -3.94
CA LEU A 168 -6.95 0.64 -4.35
C LEU A 168 -6.69 1.21 -5.75
N ALA A 169 -5.52 1.80 -5.98
CA ALA A 169 -5.16 2.39 -7.27
C ALA A 169 -5.17 1.34 -8.41
N ALA A 170 -4.64 0.14 -8.17
CA ALA A 170 -4.67 -0.96 -9.14
C ALA A 170 -6.10 -1.42 -9.46
N ASN A 171 -7.01 -1.39 -8.48
CA ASN A 171 -8.40 -1.78 -8.69
C ASN A 171 -9.27 -0.68 -9.32
N SER A 172 -8.88 0.60 -9.17
CA SER A 172 -9.67 1.75 -9.62
C SER A 172 -9.16 2.40 -10.90
N SER A 173 -8.03 1.96 -11.45
CA SER A 173 -7.44 2.52 -12.66
C SER A 173 -6.85 1.43 -13.57
N ASN A 174 -6.54 1.78 -14.80
CA ASN A 174 -5.96 0.89 -15.80
C ASN A 174 -4.47 0.64 -15.53
N THR A 175 -4.15 0.04 -14.38
CA THR A 175 -2.79 -0.28 -13.93
C THR A 175 -2.77 -1.51 -13.03
N ASP A 176 -1.59 -1.92 -12.58
CA ASP A 176 -1.41 -3.00 -11.61
C ASP A 176 -0.34 -2.61 -10.56
N VAL A 177 -0.16 -3.46 -9.55
CA VAL A 177 0.78 -3.18 -8.45
C VAL A 177 2.23 -3.07 -8.93
N THR A 178 2.64 -3.86 -9.92
CA THR A 178 3.98 -3.80 -10.50
C THR A 178 4.20 -2.46 -11.21
N GLN A 179 3.26 -2.06 -12.07
CA GLN A 179 3.31 -0.77 -12.77
C GLN A 179 3.28 0.41 -11.81
N LEU A 180 2.47 0.35 -10.74
CA LEU A 180 2.47 1.38 -9.70
C LEU A 180 3.81 1.42 -8.97
N GLY A 181 4.40 0.27 -8.64
CA GLY A 181 5.73 0.18 -8.05
C GLY A 181 6.80 0.84 -8.93
N ASP A 182 6.81 0.51 -10.23
CA ASP A 182 7.69 1.12 -11.23
C ASP A 182 7.52 2.64 -11.32
N ALA A 183 6.27 3.11 -11.32
CA ALA A 183 5.98 4.55 -11.37
C ALA A 183 6.47 5.25 -10.09
N MET A 184 6.13 4.70 -8.92
CA MET A 184 6.49 5.23 -7.61
C MET A 184 8.01 5.29 -7.40
N ALA A 185 8.76 4.31 -7.90
CA ALA A 185 10.22 4.31 -7.83
C ALA A 185 10.85 5.58 -8.43
N TYR A 186 10.19 6.19 -9.42
CA TYR A 186 10.65 7.44 -10.02
C TYR A 186 10.12 8.70 -9.33
N VAL A 187 8.88 8.70 -8.85
CA VAL A 187 8.21 9.92 -8.38
C VAL A 187 8.19 10.09 -6.86
N ALA A 188 8.18 9.01 -6.09
CA ALA A 188 8.00 9.04 -4.64
C ALA A 188 8.94 10.02 -3.90
N PRO A 189 10.27 10.04 -4.17
CA PRO A 189 11.18 10.95 -3.48
C PRO A 189 10.88 12.43 -3.75
N VAL A 190 10.45 12.75 -4.97
CA VAL A 190 10.10 14.13 -5.36
C VAL A 190 8.77 14.51 -4.75
N ALA A 191 7.75 13.65 -4.85
CA ALA A 191 6.43 13.88 -4.26
C ALA A 191 6.54 14.15 -2.75
N ALA A 192 7.26 13.29 -2.02
CA ALA A 192 7.46 13.45 -0.58
C ALA A 192 8.25 14.72 -0.23
N GLY A 193 9.26 15.07 -1.04
CA GLY A 193 10.00 16.33 -0.89
C GLY A 193 9.12 17.58 -1.03
N LEU A 194 8.05 17.48 -1.82
CA LEU A 194 7.06 18.54 -2.03
C LEU A 194 5.87 18.46 -1.06
N GLY A 195 5.86 17.48 -0.14
CA GLY A 195 4.79 17.30 0.84
C GLY A 195 3.54 16.59 0.31
N LEU A 196 3.59 16.00 -0.89
CA LEU A 196 2.50 15.20 -1.44
C LEU A 196 2.39 13.85 -0.72
N GLN A 197 1.16 13.42 -0.45
CA GLN A 197 0.89 12.13 0.14
C GLN A 197 0.97 11.00 -0.90
N ILE A 198 1.14 9.77 -0.40
CA ILE A 198 1.18 8.58 -1.26
C ILE A 198 -0.15 8.38 -2.01
N GLU A 199 -1.28 8.70 -1.39
CA GLU A 199 -2.62 8.63 -1.99
C GLU A 199 -2.74 9.58 -3.17
N GLU A 200 -2.37 10.84 -2.99
CA GLU A 200 -2.43 11.86 -4.04
C GLU A 200 -1.52 11.48 -5.21
N THR A 201 -0.34 10.94 -4.90
CA THR A 201 0.61 10.49 -5.92
C THR A 201 0.10 9.25 -6.67
N ALA A 202 -0.50 8.29 -5.96
CA ALA A 202 -1.09 7.10 -6.55
C ALA A 202 -2.31 7.44 -7.41
N ALA A 203 -3.15 8.38 -6.98
CA ALA A 203 -4.28 8.88 -7.75
C ALA A 203 -3.82 9.57 -9.04
N ALA A 204 -2.79 10.42 -8.95
CA ALA A 204 -2.18 11.04 -10.13
C ALA A 204 -1.62 10.00 -11.12
N ILE A 205 -0.91 8.97 -10.62
CA ILE A 205 -0.44 7.86 -11.46
C ILE A 205 -1.63 7.09 -12.07
N GLY A 206 -2.70 6.82 -11.30
CA GLY A 206 -3.90 6.15 -11.79
C GLY A 206 -4.58 6.93 -12.93
N ALA A 207 -4.69 8.25 -12.79
CA ALA A 207 -5.21 9.12 -13.85
C ALA A 207 -4.34 9.05 -15.13
N LEU A 208 -3.01 9.07 -14.97
CA LEU A 208 -2.06 8.89 -16.09
C LEU A 208 -2.24 7.53 -16.76
N SER A 209 -2.33 6.46 -15.97
CA SER A 209 -2.51 5.09 -16.44
C SER A 209 -3.84 4.89 -17.19
N ASN A 210 -4.92 5.55 -16.76
CA ASN A 210 -6.20 5.57 -17.48
C ASN A 210 -6.10 6.18 -18.88
N ALA A 211 -5.19 7.13 -19.09
CA ALA A 211 -4.89 7.70 -20.39
C ALA A 211 -3.82 6.92 -21.18
N GLY A 212 -3.36 5.77 -20.68
CA GLY A 212 -2.37 4.91 -21.32
C GLY A 212 -0.90 5.23 -20.99
N LEU A 213 -0.65 6.21 -20.11
CA LEU A 213 0.69 6.48 -19.58
C LEU A 213 0.93 5.61 -18.34
N GLN A 214 1.44 4.40 -18.54
CA GLN A 214 1.59 3.40 -17.47
C GLN A 214 3.04 3.23 -17.00
N GLY A 215 3.20 2.65 -15.80
CA GLY A 215 4.50 2.26 -15.26
C GLY A 215 5.51 3.40 -15.18
N SER A 216 6.73 3.14 -15.64
CA SER A 216 7.81 4.13 -15.65
C SER A 216 7.48 5.40 -16.46
N MET A 217 6.61 5.34 -17.47
CA MET A 217 6.19 6.54 -18.21
C MET A 217 5.34 7.46 -17.34
N ALA A 218 4.37 6.92 -16.60
CA ALA A 218 3.61 7.67 -15.61
C ALA A 218 4.53 8.29 -14.55
N GLY A 219 5.39 7.49 -13.94
CA GLY A 219 6.28 7.94 -12.88
C GLY A 219 7.24 9.05 -13.33
N THR A 220 7.88 8.87 -14.49
CA THR A 220 8.83 9.87 -15.00
C THR A 220 8.14 11.13 -15.53
N GLY A 221 6.95 11.00 -16.13
CA GLY A 221 6.11 12.12 -16.55
C GLY A 221 5.62 12.94 -15.36
N LEU A 222 5.04 12.29 -14.34
CA LEU A 222 4.59 12.97 -13.12
C LEU A 222 5.75 13.65 -12.40
N ARG A 223 6.89 12.97 -12.22
CA ARG A 223 8.10 13.60 -11.64
C ARG A 223 8.48 14.87 -12.40
N ARG A 224 8.46 14.82 -13.73
CA ARG A 224 8.82 15.97 -14.58
C ARG A 224 7.87 17.14 -14.39
N VAL A 225 6.57 16.89 -14.30
CA VAL A 225 5.54 17.89 -13.97
C VAL A 225 5.80 18.48 -12.59
N LEU A 226 5.93 17.65 -11.56
CA LEU A 226 6.19 18.09 -10.19
C LEU A 226 7.43 18.98 -10.07
N SER A 227 8.55 18.55 -10.66
CA SER A 227 9.80 19.32 -10.62
C SER A 227 9.70 20.66 -11.35
N GLU A 228 9.02 20.70 -12.51
CA GLU A 228 8.89 21.94 -13.26
C GLU A 228 7.95 22.93 -12.59
N LEU A 229 6.85 22.46 -11.99
CA LEU A 229 5.93 23.32 -11.26
C LEU A 229 6.58 23.89 -9.99
N GLU A 230 7.39 23.09 -9.28
CA GLU A 230 8.09 23.57 -8.09
C GLU A 230 9.17 24.61 -8.43
N SER A 231 10.02 24.28 -9.41
CA SER A 231 11.16 25.11 -9.79
C SER A 231 11.23 25.28 -11.31
N PRO A 232 10.39 26.14 -11.90
CA PRO A 232 10.35 26.32 -13.34
C PRO A 232 11.67 26.86 -13.88
N SER A 233 12.11 26.32 -15.02
CA SER A 233 13.24 26.84 -15.78
C SER A 233 13.01 28.28 -16.24
N GLN A 234 14.06 29.00 -16.65
CA GLN A 234 13.88 30.37 -17.16
C GLN A 234 12.90 30.40 -18.34
N LYS A 235 13.05 29.46 -19.29
CA LYS A 235 12.16 29.33 -20.43
C LYS A 235 10.70 29.15 -19.98
N SER A 236 10.46 28.26 -19.02
CA SER A 236 9.11 28.02 -18.50
C SER A 236 8.55 29.24 -17.79
N ARG A 237 9.36 29.99 -17.06
CA ARG A 237 8.93 31.26 -16.43
C ARG A 237 8.50 32.28 -17.47
N ASP A 238 9.21 32.38 -18.59
CA ASP A 238 8.88 33.31 -19.66
C ASP A 238 7.54 32.91 -20.32
N ILE A 239 7.32 31.61 -20.54
CA ILE A 239 6.03 31.09 -21.05
C ILE A 239 4.90 31.35 -20.04
N LEU A 240 5.09 31.02 -18.76
CA LEU A 240 4.13 31.31 -17.69
C LEU A 240 3.76 32.80 -17.65
N ALA A 241 4.76 33.68 -17.70
CA ALA A 241 4.55 35.13 -17.67
C ALA A 241 3.77 35.62 -18.90
N SER A 242 4.00 35.04 -20.08
CA SER A 242 3.22 35.35 -21.30
C SER A 242 1.73 35.01 -21.17
N MET A 243 1.40 34.05 -20.30
CA MET A 243 0.03 33.64 -19.97
C MET A 243 -0.54 34.40 -18.76
N GLY A 244 0.21 35.37 -18.21
CA GLY A 244 -0.18 36.08 -16.98
C GLY A 244 -0.15 35.20 -15.74
N VAL A 245 0.71 34.18 -15.70
CA VAL A 245 0.91 33.28 -14.55
C VAL A 245 2.30 33.51 -13.97
N THR A 246 2.38 33.70 -12.66
CA THR A 246 3.66 33.76 -11.94
C THR A 246 4.10 32.36 -11.50
N ALA A 247 5.40 32.18 -11.31
CA ALA A 247 5.95 30.90 -10.84
C ALA A 247 5.46 30.52 -9.42
N ASP A 248 5.07 31.50 -8.60
CA ASP A 248 4.57 31.26 -7.24
C ASP A 248 3.14 30.70 -7.26
N GLU A 249 2.29 31.16 -8.19
CA GLU A 249 0.90 30.68 -8.34
C GLU A 249 0.81 29.20 -8.74
N VAL A 250 1.90 28.59 -9.22
CA VAL A 250 1.94 27.19 -9.65
C VAL A 250 2.93 26.36 -8.83
N ARG A 251 3.59 26.94 -7.84
CA ARG A 251 4.58 26.23 -7.02
C ARG A 251 3.88 25.23 -6.10
N ILE A 252 4.18 23.94 -6.29
CA ILE A 252 3.54 22.83 -5.55
C ILE A 252 3.66 23.02 -4.05
N SER A 253 4.83 23.39 -3.54
CA SER A 253 5.04 23.61 -2.10
C SER A 253 4.25 24.79 -1.51
N GLN A 254 3.68 25.66 -2.35
CA GLN A 254 2.87 26.81 -1.91
C GLN A 254 1.37 26.58 -2.09
N VAL A 255 0.95 26.04 -3.23
CA VAL A 255 -0.47 25.93 -3.60
C VAL A 255 -0.99 24.49 -3.64
N GLY A 256 -0.11 23.50 -3.63
CA GLY A 256 -0.44 22.09 -3.85
C GLY A 256 -0.62 21.73 -5.33
N LEU A 257 -0.60 20.43 -5.64
CA LEU A 257 -0.64 19.93 -7.02
C LEU A 257 -1.93 20.31 -7.74
N THR A 258 -3.09 20.08 -7.11
CA THR A 258 -4.39 20.33 -7.74
C THR A 258 -4.56 21.81 -8.11
N ALA A 259 -4.22 22.73 -7.20
CA ALA A 259 -4.36 24.16 -7.47
C ALA A 259 -3.39 24.63 -8.56
N ALA A 260 -2.15 24.11 -8.57
CA ALA A 260 -1.19 24.42 -9.62
C ALA A 260 -1.67 23.96 -11.00
N LEU A 261 -2.23 22.74 -11.10
CA LEU A 261 -2.80 22.22 -12.34
C LEU A 261 -4.03 23.04 -12.78
N GLN A 262 -4.93 23.36 -11.85
CA GLN A 262 -6.11 24.20 -12.10
C GLN A 262 -5.71 25.58 -12.64
N ARG A 263 -4.73 26.23 -11.99
CA ARG A 263 -4.28 27.57 -12.38
C ARG A 263 -3.74 27.63 -13.80
N LEU A 264 -3.03 26.59 -14.23
CA LEU A 264 -2.52 26.47 -15.60
C LEU A 264 -3.62 26.16 -16.61
N ALA A 265 -4.55 25.27 -16.25
CA ALA A 265 -5.71 24.98 -17.09
C ALA A 265 -6.59 26.23 -17.31
N GLU A 266 -6.83 27.03 -16.26
CA GLU A 266 -7.55 28.30 -16.33
C GLU A 266 -6.83 29.36 -17.17
N ALA A 267 -5.49 29.34 -17.16
CA ALA A 267 -4.67 30.21 -18.02
C ALA A 267 -4.75 29.83 -19.50
N GLY A 268 -5.35 28.68 -19.83
CA GLY A 268 -5.52 28.21 -21.21
C GLY A 268 -4.22 27.73 -21.83
N ILE A 269 -3.34 27.10 -21.04
CA ILE A 269 -2.11 26.49 -21.55
C ILE A 269 -2.42 25.50 -22.69
N ASP A 270 -1.76 25.66 -23.82
CA ASP A 270 -1.92 24.77 -24.96
C ASP A 270 -0.90 23.61 -24.96
N THR A 271 -1.09 22.63 -25.85
CA THR A 271 -0.20 21.47 -26.00
C THR A 271 1.24 21.85 -26.31
N GLY A 272 1.46 22.86 -27.15
CA GLY A 272 2.81 23.31 -27.51
C GLY A 272 3.53 23.88 -26.30
N GLN A 273 2.86 24.73 -25.53
CA GLN A 273 3.36 25.29 -24.28
C GLN A 273 3.60 24.21 -23.23
N ALA A 274 2.69 23.24 -23.10
CA ALA A 274 2.86 22.11 -22.19
C ALA A 274 4.10 21.27 -22.53
N LEU A 275 4.34 21.00 -23.83
CA LEU A 275 5.56 20.32 -24.29
C LEU A 275 6.81 21.16 -24.04
N GLU A 276 6.75 22.48 -24.19
CA GLU A 276 7.90 23.34 -23.94
C GLU A 276 8.25 23.48 -22.45
N ILE A 277 7.24 23.56 -21.59
CA ILE A 277 7.41 23.66 -20.14
C ILE A 277 7.83 22.30 -19.58
N PHE A 278 7.07 21.25 -19.86
CA PHE A 278 7.23 19.95 -19.21
C PHE A 278 8.02 18.93 -20.04
N GLY A 279 8.37 19.22 -21.30
CA GLY A 279 9.11 18.30 -22.16
C GLY A 279 8.31 17.08 -22.62
N ASP A 280 8.92 16.21 -23.42
CA ASP A 280 8.21 15.13 -24.14
C ASP A 280 7.49 14.11 -23.25
N ARG A 281 7.96 13.91 -22.01
CA ARG A 281 7.31 13.01 -21.05
C ARG A 281 6.36 13.74 -20.11
N GLY A 282 6.69 14.99 -19.76
CA GLY A 282 5.90 15.76 -18.81
C GLY A 282 4.72 16.47 -19.46
N GLY A 283 4.81 16.85 -20.73
CA GLY A 283 3.74 17.55 -21.46
C GLY A 283 2.48 16.69 -21.56
N PRO A 284 2.56 15.47 -22.13
CA PRO A 284 1.40 14.56 -22.16
C PRO A 284 0.88 14.21 -20.77
N ALA A 285 1.78 14.05 -19.78
CA ALA A 285 1.37 13.79 -18.41
C ALA A 285 0.59 14.97 -17.81
N PHE A 286 1.06 16.20 -18.04
CA PHE A 286 0.37 17.41 -17.60
C PHE A 286 -1.03 17.52 -18.22
N GLU A 287 -1.17 17.29 -19.54
CA GLU A 287 -2.47 17.38 -20.22
C GLU A 287 -3.50 16.41 -19.63
N VAL A 288 -3.07 15.17 -19.34
CA VAL A 288 -3.92 14.17 -18.71
C VAL A 288 -4.29 14.60 -17.29
N LEU A 289 -3.32 15.06 -16.49
CA LEU A 289 -3.58 15.48 -15.12
C LEU A 289 -4.51 16.71 -15.06
N ALA A 290 -4.31 17.69 -15.94
CA ALA A 290 -5.13 18.89 -16.03
C ALA A 290 -6.58 18.59 -16.47
N SER A 291 -6.78 17.60 -17.35
CA SER A 291 -8.12 17.15 -17.72
C SER A 291 -8.79 16.24 -16.67
N SER A 292 -8.00 15.60 -15.81
CA SER A 292 -8.47 14.65 -14.77
C SER A 292 -8.65 15.28 -13.39
N ILE A 293 -8.58 16.61 -13.26
CA ILE A 293 -8.73 17.35 -11.99
C ILE A 293 -9.96 16.93 -11.15
N PRO A 294 -11.14 16.57 -11.73
CA PRO A 294 -12.26 16.05 -10.94
C PRO A 294 -11.98 14.70 -10.25
N ASP A 295 -11.05 13.89 -10.77
CA ASP A 295 -10.78 12.51 -10.36
C ASP A 295 -9.52 12.37 -9.47
N VAL A 296 -8.57 13.32 -9.52
CA VAL A 296 -7.33 13.29 -8.71
C VAL A 296 -7.58 13.55 -7.20
N VAL A 297 -8.80 13.95 -6.83
CA VAL A 297 -9.16 14.41 -5.45
C VAL A 297 -10.04 13.39 -4.69
N ARG A 298 -10.40 12.24 -5.28
CA ARG A 298 -11.24 11.23 -4.61
C ARG A 298 -10.47 10.03 -4.09
#